data_AF-A0A820R4E3-F1
#
_entry.id   AF-A0A820R4E3-F1
#
_cell.length_a   1.000
_cell.length_b   1.000
_cell.length_c   1.000
_cell.angle_alpha   90.00
_cell.angle_beta   90.00
_cell.angle_gamma   90.00
#
_symmetry.space_group_name_H-M   'P 1'
#
loop_
_entity.id
_entity.type
_entity.pdbx_description
1 polymer ?
#
loop_
_entity_poly.entity_id
_entity_poly.type
_entity_poly.pdbx_seq_one_letter_code
_entity_poly.pdbx_strand_id
1 'polypeptide(L)'
;MSESFILSMFSLAMFLGSYLSGLIPLAFTLSETKMRYVTVLGAGLLVGTALAVIIPEGVHALYMSELETNQMQTQHEFHSDHKIVRRHLNQIAHEKAAVASDVKVDNDIKVDALPPAHQHTADRPRELGSEIGHKHSDTTHSAIGVTLILGFVFMLIIDNCGSRIIRHHGNQILDSSSNVIISKPKSTWTATLGLVVHAAADGIALGAASATSRFNVELIVFMAIMLHKAPAAFGLVSFLMSDGVDRKRIRRHLLVFSLAAPLMAIFTFVLLKSVCLRIRDTYSVDSTGLAMLFSAGTFLFVATVHVLPEVQSHYDDRQFRAIELLILIIGCCFPIILSMGHKH
;
A
#
# COMPACT_ATOMS: atom_id res chain seq x y z
N MET A 1 13.88 2.57 -20.47
CA MET A 1 12.60 1.91 -20.83
C MET A 1 11.47 2.89 -20.52
N SER A 2 10.40 2.94 -21.31
CA SER A 2 9.26 3.81 -21.00
C SER A 2 8.49 3.28 -19.77
N GLU A 3 7.94 4.16 -18.95
CA GLU A 3 7.13 3.80 -17.78
C GLU A 3 5.99 2.84 -18.14
N SER A 4 5.33 3.10 -19.27
CA SER A 4 4.26 2.24 -19.78
C SER A 4 4.75 0.84 -20.14
N PHE A 5 6.00 0.70 -20.58
CA PHE A 5 6.61 -0.60 -20.87
C PHE A 5 6.93 -1.36 -19.57
N ILE A 6 7.51 -0.68 -18.58
CA ILE A 6 7.80 -1.26 -17.25
C ILE A 6 6.49 -1.71 -16.58
N LEU A 7 5.49 -0.84 -16.54
CA LEU A 7 4.17 -1.17 -16.00
C LEU A 7 3.51 -2.33 -16.76
N SER A 8 3.68 -2.43 -18.08
CA SER A 8 3.18 -3.57 -18.85
C SER A 8 3.88 -4.88 -18.46
N MET A 9 5.18 -4.85 -18.18
CA MET A 9 5.93 -6.01 -17.69
C MET A 9 5.49 -6.41 -16.29
N PHE A 10 5.34 -5.46 -15.37
CA PHE A 10 4.81 -5.70 -14.03
C PHE A 10 3.37 -6.22 -14.07
N SER A 11 2.52 -5.66 -14.91
CA SER A 11 1.13 -6.12 -15.12
C SER A 11 1.07 -7.57 -15.62
N LEU A 12 1.92 -7.93 -16.58
CA LEU A 12 2.03 -9.30 -17.07
C LEU A 12 2.54 -10.26 -16.00
N ALA A 13 3.57 -9.86 -15.26
CA ALA A 13 4.13 -10.65 -14.17
C ALA A 13 3.11 -10.86 -13.03
N MET A 14 2.35 -9.84 -12.65
CA MET A 14 1.25 -9.94 -11.67
C MET A 14 0.14 -10.87 -12.12
N PHE A 15 -0.27 -10.76 -13.38
CA PHE A 15 -1.28 -11.63 -13.95
C PHE A 15 -0.81 -13.10 -13.90
N LEU A 16 0.35 -13.39 -14.46
CA LEU A 16 0.90 -14.74 -14.54
C LEU A 16 1.19 -15.31 -13.15
N GLY A 17 1.87 -14.56 -12.28
CA GLY A 17 2.23 -15.01 -10.94
C GLY A 17 1.00 -15.38 -10.12
N SER A 18 0.01 -14.48 -10.04
CA SER A 18 -1.21 -14.76 -9.29
C SER A 18 -2.04 -15.90 -9.89
N TYR A 19 -2.14 -15.97 -11.22
CA TYR A 19 -2.89 -17.03 -11.89
C TYR A 19 -2.23 -18.39 -11.67
N LEU A 20 -0.91 -18.49 -11.85
CA LEU A 20 -0.17 -19.74 -11.63
C LEU A 20 -0.23 -20.18 -10.16
N SER A 21 -0.05 -19.27 -9.20
CA SER A 21 -0.18 -19.60 -7.77
C SER A 21 -1.57 -20.09 -7.41
N GLY A 22 -2.63 -19.48 -7.96
CA GLY A 22 -4.00 -19.95 -7.77
C GLY A 22 -4.31 -21.29 -8.44
N LEU A 23 -3.55 -21.71 -9.46
CA LEU A 23 -3.72 -23.05 -10.04
C LEU A 23 -3.13 -24.16 -9.17
N ILE A 24 -2.24 -23.84 -8.22
CA ILE A 24 -1.55 -24.82 -7.36
C ILE A 24 -2.56 -25.69 -6.59
N PRO A 25 -3.53 -25.16 -5.82
CA PRO A 25 -4.51 -26.01 -5.12
C PRO A 25 -5.36 -26.85 -6.10
N LEU A 26 -5.64 -26.31 -7.29
CA LEU A 26 -6.43 -27.00 -8.32
C LEU A 26 -5.72 -28.22 -8.91
N ALA A 27 -4.39 -28.23 -8.94
CA ALA A 27 -3.60 -29.31 -9.51
C ALA A 27 -3.70 -30.61 -8.71
N PHE A 28 -4.08 -30.54 -7.43
CA PHE A 28 -4.17 -31.69 -6.55
C PHE A 28 -5.62 -32.20 -6.43
N THR A 29 -5.78 -33.52 -6.49
CA THR A 29 -7.03 -34.22 -6.12
C THR A 29 -6.91 -34.66 -4.68
N LEU A 30 -7.50 -33.91 -3.76
CA LEU A 30 -7.39 -34.13 -2.33
C LEU A 30 -8.67 -34.75 -1.76
N SER A 31 -8.54 -35.58 -0.73
CA SER A 31 -9.69 -36.03 0.07
C SER A 31 -10.27 -34.86 0.88
N GLU A 32 -11.51 -34.98 1.37
CA GLU A 32 -12.17 -33.92 2.17
C GLU A 32 -11.31 -33.44 3.34
N THR A 33 -10.65 -34.36 4.07
CA THR A 33 -9.75 -34.00 5.18
C THR A 33 -8.54 -33.21 4.72
N LYS A 34 -7.95 -33.55 3.57
CA LYS A 34 -6.80 -32.84 3.01
C LYS A 34 -7.22 -31.48 2.45
N MET A 35 -8.39 -31.39 1.83
CA MET A 35 -8.99 -30.13 1.38
C MET A 35 -9.21 -29.16 2.54
N ARG A 36 -9.67 -29.68 3.67
CA ARG A 36 -9.81 -28.92 4.91
C ARG A 36 -8.49 -28.34 5.39
N TYR A 37 -7.42 -29.14 5.45
CA TYR A 37 -6.09 -28.64 5.82
C TYR A 37 -5.58 -27.56 4.87
N VAL A 38 -5.78 -27.73 3.57
CA VAL A 38 -5.42 -26.71 2.57
C VAL A 38 -6.22 -25.42 2.73
N THR A 39 -7.49 -25.52 3.11
CA THR A 39 -8.35 -24.36 3.37
C THR A 39 -7.95 -23.61 4.64
N VAL A 40 -7.65 -24.35 5.72
CA VAL A 40 -7.14 -23.78 6.97
C VAL A 40 -5.79 -23.09 6.74
N LEU A 41 -4.90 -23.72 5.97
CA LEU A 41 -3.63 -23.12 5.56
C LEU A 41 -3.86 -21.85 4.75
N GLY A 42 -4.76 -21.89 3.77
CA GLY A 42 -5.14 -20.74 2.95
C GLY A 42 -5.70 -19.58 3.78
N ALA A 43 -6.53 -19.85 4.78
CA ALA A 43 -7.03 -18.84 5.71
C ALA A 43 -5.89 -18.20 6.52
N GLY A 44 -4.96 -19.02 7.02
CA GLY A 44 -3.77 -18.54 7.72
C GLY A 44 -2.90 -17.68 6.82
N LEU A 45 -2.67 -18.10 5.58
CA LEU A 45 -1.92 -17.33 4.57
C LEU A 45 -2.56 -15.96 4.35
N LEU A 46 -3.88 -15.88 4.18
CA LEU A 46 -4.58 -14.61 3.98
C LEU A 46 -4.43 -13.66 5.19
N VAL A 47 -4.59 -14.17 6.41
CA VAL A 47 -4.41 -13.36 7.64
C VAL A 47 -2.96 -12.91 7.80
N GLY A 48 -2.01 -13.85 7.68
CA GLY A 48 -0.58 -13.57 7.79
C GLY A 48 -0.11 -12.57 6.75
N THR A 49 -0.56 -12.73 5.51
CA THR A 49 -0.23 -11.82 4.42
C THR A 49 -0.73 -10.40 4.69
N ALA A 50 -1.97 -10.23 5.17
CA ALA A 50 -2.51 -8.92 5.53
C ALA A 50 -1.62 -8.21 6.55
N LEU A 51 -1.29 -8.90 7.65
CA LEU A 51 -0.61 -8.33 8.80
C LEU A 51 0.91 -8.19 8.64
N ALA A 52 1.54 -9.12 7.93
CA ALA A 52 3.00 -9.21 7.83
C ALA A 52 3.58 -8.74 6.48
N VAL A 53 2.74 -8.49 5.47
CA VAL A 53 3.21 -8.12 4.11
C VAL A 53 2.47 -6.94 3.48
N ILE A 54 1.19 -6.69 3.79
CA ILE A 54 0.50 -5.54 3.17
C ILE A 54 0.56 -4.31 4.07
N ILE A 55 0.27 -4.48 5.36
CA ILE A 55 0.31 -3.36 6.32
C ILE A 55 1.74 -2.80 6.47
N PRO A 56 2.78 -3.60 6.77
CA PRO A 56 4.11 -3.06 7.02
C PRO A 56 4.68 -2.36 5.79
N GLU A 57 4.47 -2.91 4.60
CA GLU A 57 4.94 -2.38 3.32
C GLU A 57 4.15 -1.12 2.92
N GLY A 58 2.84 -1.10 3.19
CA GLY A 58 1.99 0.10 3.06
C GLY A 58 2.48 1.25 3.94
N VAL A 59 2.79 0.94 5.20
CA VAL A 59 3.39 1.88 6.15
C VAL A 59 4.77 2.33 5.66
N HIS A 60 5.62 1.41 5.22
CA HIS A 60 6.96 1.72 4.74
C HIS A 60 6.95 2.67 3.55
N ALA A 61 6.09 2.42 2.55
CA ALA A 61 5.96 3.29 1.39
C ALA A 61 5.42 4.68 1.73
N LEU A 62 4.54 4.78 2.74
CA LEU A 62 4.06 6.07 3.24
C LEU A 62 5.22 6.87 3.87
N TYR A 63 6.04 6.24 4.71
CA TYR A 63 7.19 6.90 5.33
C TYR A 63 8.32 7.23 4.34
N MET A 64 8.60 6.36 3.38
CA MET A 64 9.60 6.64 2.34
C MET A 64 9.24 7.89 1.55
N SER A 65 7.97 8.05 1.21
CA SER A 65 7.50 9.18 0.42
C SER A 65 7.54 10.50 1.22
N GLU A 66 7.29 10.45 2.54
CA GLU A 66 7.42 11.60 3.43
C GLU A 66 8.89 12.04 3.65
N LEU A 67 9.81 11.07 3.81
CA LEU A 67 11.25 11.35 3.90
C LEU A 67 11.77 12.04 2.63
N GLU A 68 11.35 11.58 1.46
CA GLU A 68 11.75 12.16 0.18
C GLU A 68 11.20 13.59 0.00
N THR A 69 9.96 13.85 0.45
CA THR A 69 9.35 15.19 0.40
C THR A 69 10.12 16.18 1.30
N ASN A 70 10.46 15.78 2.52
CA ASN A 70 11.21 16.61 3.47
C ASN A 70 12.63 16.93 2.97
N GLN A 71 13.31 15.99 2.31
CA GLN A 71 14.64 16.24 1.73
C GLN A 71 14.62 17.27 0.60
N MET A 72 13.61 17.21 -0.28
CA MET A 72 13.46 18.17 -1.37
C MET A 72 13.17 19.58 -0.85
N GLN A 73 12.38 19.70 0.22
CA GLN A 73 12.07 20.98 0.87
C GLN A 73 13.31 21.60 1.54
N THR A 74 14.08 20.79 2.26
CA THR A 74 15.31 21.24 2.95
C THR A 74 16.38 21.73 1.96
N GLN A 75 16.54 21.07 0.81
CA GLN A 75 17.43 21.58 -0.25
C GLN A 75 16.93 22.88 -0.86
N HIS A 76 15.62 23.03 -1.08
CA HIS A 76 15.05 24.24 -1.66
C HIS A 76 15.14 25.44 -0.71
N GLU A 77 15.02 25.21 0.60
CA GLU A 77 15.19 26.21 1.66
C GLU A 77 16.67 26.63 1.76
N PHE A 78 17.61 25.67 1.84
CA PHE A 78 19.05 25.98 1.86
C PHE A 78 19.52 26.75 0.62
N HIS A 79 18.98 26.40 -0.56
CA HIS A 79 19.32 27.09 -1.80
C HIS A 79 18.66 28.47 -1.93
N SER A 80 17.51 28.68 -1.28
CA SER A 80 16.84 29.98 -1.21
C SER A 80 17.54 30.91 -0.23
N ASP A 81 17.94 30.41 0.94
CA ASP A 81 18.73 31.16 1.91
C ASP A 81 20.08 31.57 1.34
N HIS A 82 20.79 30.66 0.65
CA HIS A 82 22.05 31.02 0.00
C HIS A 82 21.86 32.08 -1.10
N LYS A 83 20.72 32.08 -1.81
CA LYS A 83 20.39 33.14 -2.78
C LYS A 83 20.07 34.48 -2.10
N ILE A 84 19.38 34.46 -0.96
CA ILE A 84 19.04 35.66 -0.18
C ILE A 84 20.30 36.27 0.43
N VAL A 85 21.15 35.45 1.08
CA VAL A 85 22.44 35.87 1.64
C VAL A 85 23.34 36.45 0.55
N ARG A 86 23.42 35.81 -0.62
CA ARG A 86 24.22 36.31 -1.74
C ARG A 86 23.70 37.63 -2.30
N ARG A 87 22.37 37.84 -2.33
CA ARG A 87 21.78 39.13 -2.72
C ARG A 87 22.11 40.23 -1.71
N HIS A 88 22.03 39.94 -0.41
CA HIS A 88 22.40 40.87 0.65
C HIS A 88 23.89 41.26 0.58
N LEU A 89 24.78 40.29 0.37
CA LEU A 89 26.21 40.56 0.22
C LEU A 89 26.50 41.43 -1.02
N ASN A 90 25.81 41.19 -2.14
CA ASN A 90 25.95 42.03 -3.33
C ASN A 90 25.41 43.46 -3.10
N GLN A 91 24.33 43.62 -2.34
CA GLN A 91 23.81 44.94 -1.95
C GLN A 91 24.82 45.72 -1.09
N ILE A 92 25.40 45.07 -0.08
CA ILE A 92 26.42 45.69 0.79
C ILE A 92 27.67 46.06 0.00
N ALA A 93 28.08 45.22 -0.97
CA ALA A 93 29.21 45.51 -1.85
C ALA A 93 28.93 46.71 -2.76
N HIS A 94 27.71 46.83 -3.30
CA HIS A 94 27.29 48.00 -4.09
C HIS A 94 27.21 49.28 -3.26
N GLU A 95 26.74 49.20 -2.01
CA GLU A 95 26.70 50.34 -1.09
C GLU A 95 28.11 50.81 -0.72
N LYS A 96 29.03 49.88 -0.41
CA LYS A 96 30.43 50.21 -0.15
C LYS A 96 31.16 50.77 -1.38
N ALA A 97 30.83 50.29 -2.58
CA ALA A 97 31.40 50.82 -3.82
C ALA A 97 30.89 52.24 -4.15
N ALA A 98 29.62 52.55 -3.84
CA ALA A 98 29.05 53.88 -3.98
C ALA A 98 29.63 54.88 -2.95
N VAL A 99 29.92 54.42 -1.73
CA VAL A 99 30.59 55.23 -0.70
C VAL A 99 32.06 55.48 -1.04
N ALA A 100 32.73 54.52 -1.69
CA ALA A 100 34.11 54.69 -2.15
C ALA A 100 34.27 55.69 -3.32
N SER A 101 33.18 56.02 -4.03
CA SER A 101 33.22 57.02 -5.11
C SER A 101 33.08 58.48 -4.65
N ASP A 102 32.76 58.73 -3.37
CA ASP A 102 32.51 60.10 -2.85
C ASP A 102 33.57 60.63 -1.87
N VAL A 103 34.71 59.94 -1.73
CA VAL A 103 35.82 60.41 -0.89
C VAL A 103 37.10 60.50 -1.72
N LYS A 104 37.34 61.69 -2.32
CA LYS A 104 38.70 62.13 -2.66
C LYS A 104 39.34 62.68 -1.38
N VAL A 105 40.18 61.88 -0.73
CA VAL A 105 41.10 62.36 0.31
C VAL A 105 42.49 61.78 0.02
N ASP A 106 43.47 62.68 0.08
CA ASP A 106 44.87 62.53 -0.29
C ASP A 106 45.56 61.28 0.26
N ASN A 107 46.44 60.73 -0.58
CA ASN A 107 47.48 59.79 -0.17
C ASN A 107 48.44 60.50 0.78
N ASP A 108 48.43 60.12 2.05
CA ASP A 108 49.63 59.95 2.86
C ASP A 108 49.22 59.23 4.15
N ILE A 109 49.85 58.10 4.44
CA ILE A 109 50.21 57.54 5.77
C ILE A 109 50.34 56.00 5.68
N LYS A 110 51.62 55.60 5.66
CA LYS A 110 52.28 54.46 6.32
C LYS A 110 51.50 53.16 6.57
N VAL A 111 52.01 52.10 5.93
CA VAL A 111 51.73 50.68 6.17
C VAL A 111 52.19 50.31 7.59
N ASP A 112 51.26 50.01 8.49
CA ASP A 112 51.54 49.34 9.75
C ASP A 112 50.62 48.11 9.93
N ALA A 113 51.23 47.08 10.48
CA ALA A 113 50.81 45.68 10.42
C ALA A 113 49.51 45.36 11.16
N LEU A 114 48.86 44.31 10.66
CA LEU A 114 47.70 43.60 11.20
C LEU A 114 47.86 43.26 12.71
N PRO A 115 46.91 43.61 13.59
CA PRO A 115 46.80 43.01 14.92
C PRO A 115 45.93 41.74 14.88
N PRO A 116 46.18 40.77 15.78
CA PRO A 116 45.59 39.44 15.72
C PRO A 116 44.12 39.44 16.15
N ALA A 117 43.42 38.41 15.68
CA ALA A 117 42.03 38.10 15.98
C ALA A 117 41.70 38.22 17.48
N HIS A 118 40.73 39.06 17.81
CA HIS A 118 40.07 38.99 19.11
C HIS A 118 39.20 37.73 19.17
N GLN A 119 39.61 36.79 20.00
CA GLN A 119 38.79 35.68 20.50
C GLN A 119 37.56 36.26 21.21
N HIS A 120 36.42 36.22 20.53
CA HIS A 120 35.14 36.21 21.22
C HIS A 120 34.93 34.82 21.81
N THR A 121 34.72 34.84 23.12
CA THR A 121 34.33 33.75 24.01
C THR A 121 33.31 32.82 23.37
N ALA A 122 33.57 31.52 23.49
CA ALA A 122 32.66 30.44 23.13
C ALA A 122 31.36 30.55 23.95
N ASP A 123 30.38 31.25 23.41
CA ASP A 123 28.99 31.03 23.77
C ASP A 123 28.54 29.73 23.13
N ARG A 124 28.07 28.82 23.99
CA ARG A 124 27.46 27.53 23.65
C ARG A 124 26.56 27.66 22.43
N PRO A 125 26.56 26.69 21.49
CA PRO A 125 25.46 26.59 20.54
C PRO A 125 24.19 26.38 21.38
N ARG A 126 23.29 27.36 21.38
CA ARG A 126 21.89 27.09 21.71
C ARG A 126 21.46 26.02 20.72
N GLU A 127 21.18 24.83 21.23
CA GLU A 127 20.45 23.81 20.51
C GLU A 127 19.13 24.44 20.06
N LEU A 128 19.09 24.90 18.81
CA LEU A 128 17.86 25.08 18.07
C LEU A 128 17.39 23.68 17.64
N GLY A 129 17.11 22.86 18.65
CA GLY A 129 16.57 21.53 18.49
C GLY A 129 15.11 21.65 18.05
N SER A 130 14.85 21.27 16.81
CA SER A 130 13.82 20.26 16.52
C SER A 130 12.42 20.48 17.12
N GLU A 131 11.82 21.67 16.99
CA GLU A 131 10.36 21.82 17.25
C GLU A 131 9.49 21.62 16.00
N ILE A 132 10.08 21.45 14.81
CA ILE A 132 9.33 21.20 13.56
C ILE A 132 9.16 19.69 13.28
N GLY A 133 9.98 18.83 13.89
CA GLY A 133 9.98 17.38 13.64
C GLY A 133 8.86 16.58 14.32
N HIS A 134 8.20 17.12 15.35
CA HIS A 134 7.24 16.36 16.15
C HIS A 134 5.77 16.49 15.74
N LYS A 135 5.42 17.45 14.88
CA LYS A 135 4.00 17.67 14.50
C LYS A 135 3.57 16.85 13.28
N HIS A 136 4.50 16.48 12.41
CA HIS A 136 4.22 15.71 11.18
C HIS A 136 4.13 14.19 11.41
N SER A 137 4.93 13.63 12.34
CA SER A 137 4.85 12.19 12.65
C SER A 137 3.47 11.78 13.14
N ASP A 138 2.84 12.58 14.01
CA ASP A 138 1.52 12.28 14.58
C ASP A 138 0.43 12.23 13.50
N THR A 139 0.52 13.08 12.47
CA THR A 139 -0.44 13.09 11.37
C THR A 139 -0.34 11.85 10.50
N THR A 140 0.88 11.36 10.25
CA THR A 140 1.13 10.16 9.43
C THR A 140 0.72 8.89 10.16
N HIS A 141 1.01 8.79 11.45
CA HIS A 141 0.52 7.69 12.29
C HIS A 141 -1.01 7.62 12.33
N SER A 142 -1.68 8.77 12.45
CA SER A 142 -3.15 8.84 12.40
C SER A 142 -3.68 8.44 11.02
N ALA A 143 -3.06 8.90 9.94
CA ALA A 143 -3.44 8.58 8.57
C ALA A 143 -3.38 7.07 8.28
N ILE A 144 -2.42 6.34 8.84
CA ILE A 144 -2.32 4.88 8.70
C ILE A 144 -3.59 4.20 9.21
N GLY A 145 -3.97 4.47 10.46
CA GLY A 145 -5.16 3.87 11.08
C GLY A 145 -6.45 4.26 10.37
N VAL A 146 -6.62 5.54 10.05
CA VAL A 146 -7.80 6.05 9.33
C VAL A 146 -7.96 5.39 7.96
N THR A 147 -6.86 5.24 7.22
CA THR A 147 -6.89 4.68 5.86
C THR A 147 -7.17 3.18 5.87
N LEU A 148 -6.62 2.44 6.84
CA LEU A 148 -6.94 1.02 7.07
C LEU A 148 -8.42 0.83 7.39
N ILE A 149 -8.97 1.64 8.31
CA ILE A 149 -10.39 1.60 8.67
C ILE A 149 -11.26 1.94 7.45
N LEU A 150 -10.87 2.93 6.66
CA LEU A 150 -11.60 3.32 5.46
C LEU A 150 -11.68 2.16 4.46
N GLY A 151 -10.57 1.44 4.22
CA GLY A 151 -10.55 0.25 3.38
C GLY A 151 -11.43 -0.88 3.94
N PHE A 152 -11.37 -1.13 5.24
CA PHE A 152 -12.18 -2.14 5.91
C PHE A 152 -13.68 -1.82 5.80
N VAL A 153 -14.07 -0.58 6.13
CA VAL A 153 -15.46 -0.10 6.05
C VAL A 153 -15.97 -0.09 4.61
N PHE A 154 -15.13 0.29 3.65
CA PHE A 154 -15.47 0.23 2.24
C PHE A 154 -15.85 -1.20 1.81
N MET A 155 -15.05 -2.20 2.17
CA MET A 155 -15.40 -3.58 1.88
C MET A 155 -16.64 -4.07 2.63
N LEU A 156 -16.82 -3.62 3.88
CA LEU A 156 -18.03 -3.89 4.63
C LEU A 156 -19.27 -3.35 3.91
N ILE A 157 -19.21 -2.13 3.37
CA ILE A 157 -20.32 -1.55 2.59
C ILE A 157 -20.57 -2.37 1.33
N ILE A 158 -19.52 -2.74 0.59
CA ILE A 158 -19.65 -3.56 -0.64
C ILE A 158 -20.32 -4.90 -0.33
N ASP A 159 -19.88 -5.58 0.72
CA ASP A 159 -20.43 -6.87 1.12
C ASP A 159 -21.92 -6.76 1.52
N ASN A 160 -22.26 -5.72 2.29
CA ASN A 160 -23.63 -5.44 2.68
C ASN A 160 -24.53 -5.10 1.48
N CYS A 161 -24.04 -4.30 0.54
CA CYS A 161 -24.77 -3.92 -0.67
C CYS A 161 -24.93 -5.12 -1.62
N GLY A 162 -23.87 -5.87 -1.89
CA GLY A 162 -23.89 -7.06 -2.74
C GLY A 162 -24.88 -8.11 -2.23
N SER A 163 -24.85 -8.38 -0.92
CA SER A 163 -25.78 -9.31 -0.27
C SER A 163 -27.25 -8.85 -0.30
N ARG A 164 -27.52 -7.54 -0.39
CA ARG A 164 -28.89 -7.01 -0.51
C ARG A 164 -29.43 -7.09 -1.94
N ILE A 165 -28.61 -6.76 -2.94
CA ILE A 165 -28.97 -6.81 -4.36
C ILE A 165 -29.33 -8.24 -4.78
N ILE A 166 -28.53 -9.23 -4.36
CA ILE A 166 -28.78 -10.64 -4.67
C ILE A 166 -30.07 -11.15 -4.01
N ARG A 167 -30.37 -10.70 -2.78
CA ARG A 167 -31.62 -11.05 -2.09
C ARG A 167 -32.86 -10.47 -2.77
N HIS A 168 -32.77 -9.28 -3.38
CA HIS A 168 -33.88 -8.67 -4.09
C HIS A 168 -34.21 -9.38 -5.42
N HIS A 169 -33.20 -9.99 -6.08
CA HIS A 169 -33.41 -10.78 -7.32
C HIS A 169 -33.82 -12.25 -7.08
N GLY A 170 -33.62 -12.79 -5.87
CA GLY A 170 -33.89 -14.19 -5.53
C GLY A 170 -35.28 -14.47 -4.93
N ASN A 171 -36.18 -13.48 -4.88
CA ASN A 171 -37.47 -13.59 -4.19
C ASN A 171 -38.69 -13.78 -5.11
N GLN A 172 -38.49 -14.23 -6.36
CA GLN A 172 -39.60 -14.59 -7.27
C GLN A 172 -39.88 -16.09 -7.41
N ILE A 173 -39.42 -16.94 -6.48
CA ILE A 173 -39.94 -18.30 -6.37
C ILE A 173 -40.53 -18.45 -4.96
N LEU A 174 -41.84 -18.20 -4.88
CA LEU A 174 -42.68 -18.53 -3.75
C LEU A 174 -42.85 -20.05 -3.71
N ASP A 175 -42.25 -20.72 -2.72
CA ASP A 175 -42.82 -21.97 -2.23
C ASP A 175 -43.30 -21.73 -0.80
N SER A 176 -44.57 -21.36 -0.71
CA SER A 176 -45.35 -21.35 0.52
C SER A 176 -45.63 -22.78 0.97
N SER A 177 -44.63 -23.51 1.49
CA SER A 177 -44.84 -24.75 2.29
C SER A 177 -43.53 -25.32 2.84
N SER A 178 -42.90 -24.64 3.79
CA SER A 178 -42.06 -25.29 4.81
C SER A 178 -41.56 -24.26 5.82
N ASN A 179 -41.93 -24.41 7.09
CA ASN A 179 -41.36 -23.71 8.25
C ASN A 179 -39.94 -24.23 8.57
N VAL A 180 -39.07 -24.28 7.55
CA VAL A 180 -37.65 -24.57 7.73
C VAL A 180 -36.92 -23.28 7.38
N ILE A 181 -36.34 -22.61 8.38
CA ILE A 181 -35.37 -21.54 8.16
C ILE A 181 -34.13 -22.25 7.61
N ILE A 182 -34.10 -22.50 6.29
CA ILE A 182 -32.88 -22.92 5.61
C ILE A 182 -31.98 -21.69 5.64
N SER A 183 -31.01 -21.70 6.55
CA SER A 183 -29.86 -20.80 6.55
C SER A 183 -29.23 -20.87 5.15
N LYS A 184 -29.61 -19.96 4.24
CA LYS A 184 -29.06 -19.95 2.89
C LYS A 184 -27.52 -19.83 3.00
N PRO A 185 -26.75 -20.59 2.21
CA PRO A 185 -25.30 -20.47 2.22
C PRO A 185 -24.93 -19.01 1.93
N LYS A 186 -24.04 -18.43 2.75
CA LYS A 186 -23.43 -17.14 2.43
C LYS A 186 -22.84 -17.28 1.03
N SER A 187 -23.26 -16.41 0.12
CA SER A 187 -22.97 -16.60 -1.30
C SER A 187 -21.47 -16.45 -1.55
N THR A 188 -20.80 -17.49 -2.04
CA THR A 188 -19.38 -17.47 -2.47
C THR A 188 -19.00 -16.33 -3.41
N TRP A 189 -20.00 -15.72 -4.03
CA TRP A 189 -19.87 -14.52 -4.83
C TRP A 189 -19.42 -13.30 -4.03
N THR A 190 -19.84 -13.12 -2.76
CA THR A 190 -19.46 -11.96 -1.96
C THR A 190 -17.99 -12.00 -1.59
N ALA A 191 -17.49 -13.18 -1.18
CA ALA A 191 -16.07 -13.39 -0.90
C ALA A 191 -15.19 -13.13 -2.13
N THR A 192 -15.61 -13.65 -3.30
CA THR A 192 -14.84 -13.41 -4.53
C THR A 192 -14.90 -11.95 -4.98
N LEU A 193 -16.08 -11.32 -4.89
CA LEU A 193 -16.24 -9.90 -5.23
C LEU A 193 -15.33 -9.03 -4.34
N GLY A 194 -15.29 -9.31 -3.04
CA GLY A 194 -14.38 -8.65 -2.11
C GLY A 194 -12.92 -8.82 -2.51
N LEU A 195 -12.49 -10.03 -2.89
CA LEU A 195 -11.12 -10.28 -3.34
C LEU A 195 -10.77 -9.60 -4.67
N VAL A 196 -11.74 -9.50 -5.59
CA VAL A 196 -11.56 -8.79 -6.86
C VAL A 196 -11.41 -7.28 -6.62
N VAL A 197 -12.24 -6.70 -5.75
CA VAL A 197 -12.16 -5.27 -5.42
C VAL A 197 -10.87 -4.97 -4.63
N HIS A 198 -10.40 -5.88 -3.78
CA HIS A 198 -9.09 -5.76 -3.13
C HIS A 198 -7.96 -5.76 -4.16
N ALA A 199 -7.96 -6.73 -5.08
CA ALA A 199 -6.97 -6.78 -6.16
C ALA A 199 -7.03 -5.52 -7.05
N ALA A 200 -8.22 -4.93 -7.26
CA ALA A 200 -8.35 -3.65 -7.95
C ALA A 200 -7.66 -2.51 -7.19
N ALA A 201 -7.77 -2.48 -5.85
CA ALA A 201 -7.08 -1.50 -5.01
C ALA A 201 -5.54 -1.63 -5.10
N ASP A 202 -5.00 -2.86 -5.16
CA ASP A 202 -3.57 -3.07 -5.43
C ASP A 202 -3.15 -2.49 -6.78
N GLY A 203 -4.00 -2.67 -7.81
CA GLY A 203 -3.79 -2.10 -9.12
C GLY A 203 -3.71 -0.57 -9.07
N ILE A 204 -4.62 0.09 -8.34
CA ILE A 204 -4.59 1.54 -8.14
C ILE A 204 -3.27 1.97 -7.49
N ALA A 205 -2.80 1.27 -6.47
CA ALA A 205 -1.54 1.57 -5.80
C ALA A 205 -0.34 1.48 -6.75
N LEU A 206 -0.22 0.40 -7.52
CA LEU A 206 0.86 0.25 -8.50
C LEU A 206 0.77 1.29 -9.62
N GLY A 207 -0.43 1.53 -10.16
CA GLY A 207 -0.64 2.54 -11.21
C GLY A 207 -0.30 3.96 -10.75
N ALA A 208 -0.58 4.28 -9.49
CA ALA A 208 -0.15 5.53 -8.86
C ALA A 208 1.37 5.60 -8.71
N ALA A 209 2.03 4.52 -8.29
CA ALA A 209 3.49 4.46 -8.20
C ALA A 209 4.17 4.66 -9.56
N SER A 210 3.66 4.00 -10.61
CA SER A 210 4.20 4.12 -11.98
C SER A 210 4.02 5.54 -12.56
N ALA A 211 3.03 6.31 -12.09
CA ALA A 211 2.80 7.68 -12.55
C ALA A 211 3.81 8.69 -11.99
N THR A 212 4.57 8.34 -10.94
CA THR A 212 5.57 9.21 -10.29
C THR A 212 6.96 9.15 -10.95
N SER A 213 7.15 8.33 -12.00
CA SER A 213 8.42 8.17 -12.73
C SER A 213 9.60 7.66 -11.88
N ARG A 214 9.35 7.12 -10.67
CA ARG A 214 10.40 6.60 -9.76
C ARG A 214 10.41 5.08 -9.76
N PHE A 215 11.33 4.51 -10.53
CA PHE A 215 11.45 3.04 -10.68
C PHE A 215 11.64 2.30 -9.35
N ASN A 216 12.39 2.86 -8.40
CA ASN A 216 12.63 2.21 -7.11
C ASN A 216 11.33 2.03 -6.31
N VAL A 217 10.51 3.08 -6.22
CA VAL A 217 9.21 3.03 -5.52
C VAL A 217 8.26 2.08 -6.26
N GLU A 218 8.22 2.16 -7.59
CA GLU A 218 7.43 1.25 -8.43
C GLU A 218 7.80 -0.22 -8.22
N LEU A 219 9.11 -0.53 -8.17
CA LEU A 219 9.62 -1.88 -7.95
C LEU A 219 9.33 -2.40 -6.55
N ILE A 220 9.49 -1.55 -5.52
CA ILE A 220 9.18 -1.90 -4.11
C ILE A 220 7.69 -2.24 -3.99
N VAL A 221 6.82 -1.37 -4.52
CA VAL A 221 5.36 -1.57 -4.52
C VAL A 221 4.98 -2.82 -5.31
N PHE A 222 5.55 -3.02 -6.49
CA PHE A 222 5.33 -4.23 -7.29
C PHE A 222 5.73 -5.50 -6.53
N MET A 223 6.91 -5.52 -5.90
CA MET A 223 7.38 -6.69 -5.15
C MET A 223 6.47 -6.97 -3.95
N ALA A 224 6.11 -5.93 -3.20
CA ALA A 224 5.18 -6.03 -2.09
C ALA A 224 3.85 -6.64 -2.54
N ILE A 225 3.26 -6.12 -3.63
CA ILE A 225 2.03 -6.64 -4.23
C ILE A 225 2.19 -8.10 -4.66
N MET A 226 3.26 -8.42 -5.39
CA MET A 226 3.52 -9.78 -5.86
C MET A 226 3.62 -10.79 -4.71
N LEU A 227 4.33 -10.44 -3.63
CA LEU A 227 4.53 -11.30 -2.47
C LEU A 227 3.23 -11.65 -1.76
N HIS A 228 2.25 -10.75 -1.73
CA HIS A 228 0.95 -11.02 -1.11
C HIS A 228 -0.11 -11.55 -2.08
N LYS A 229 0.00 -11.27 -3.38
CA LYS A 229 -0.98 -11.69 -4.39
C LYS A 229 -0.94 -13.19 -4.68
N ALA A 230 0.24 -13.80 -4.61
CA ALA A 230 0.40 -15.25 -4.79
C ALA A 230 -0.26 -16.05 -3.64
N PRO A 231 0.02 -15.77 -2.34
CA PRO A 231 -0.72 -16.33 -1.21
C PRO A 231 -2.22 -16.03 -1.28
N ALA A 232 -2.63 -14.83 -1.70
CA ALA A 232 -4.04 -14.47 -1.82
C ALA A 232 -4.77 -15.32 -2.87
N ALA A 233 -4.16 -15.54 -4.04
CA ALA A 233 -4.72 -16.40 -5.08
C ALA A 233 -4.85 -17.86 -4.62
N PHE A 234 -3.84 -18.37 -3.89
CA PHE A 234 -3.89 -19.70 -3.29
C PHE A 234 -5.04 -19.82 -2.28
N GLY A 235 -5.19 -18.82 -1.39
CA GLY A 235 -6.26 -18.77 -0.39
C GLY A 235 -7.65 -18.74 -1.01
N LEU A 236 -7.87 -17.86 -2.01
CA LEU A 236 -9.13 -17.77 -2.77
C LEU A 236 -9.54 -19.12 -3.35
N VAL A 237 -8.61 -19.77 -4.03
CA VAL A 237 -8.91 -21.02 -4.73
C VAL A 237 -9.16 -22.15 -3.74
N SER A 238 -8.36 -22.23 -2.67
CA SER A 238 -8.55 -23.22 -1.61
C SER A 238 -9.95 -23.10 -0.98
N PHE A 239 -10.39 -21.87 -0.71
CA PHE A 239 -11.73 -21.56 -0.22
C PHE A 239 -12.84 -21.96 -1.21
N LEU A 240 -12.70 -21.61 -2.50
CA LEU A 240 -13.72 -21.98 -3.49
C LEU A 240 -13.81 -23.50 -3.72
N MET A 241 -12.70 -24.22 -3.57
CA MET A 241 -12.71 -25.67 -3.61
C MET A 241 -13.38 -26.28 -2.39
N SER A 242 -13.21 -25.69 -1.19
CA SER A 242 -13.90 -26.15 0.02
C SER A 242 -15.41 -25.90 -0.01
N ASP A 243 -15.85 -24.84 -0.70
CA ASP A 243 -17.28 -24.57 -0.94
C ASP A 243 -17.90 -25.47 -2.02
N GLY A 244 -17.12 -26.37 -2.63
CA GLY A 244 -17.63 -27.30 -3.65
C GLY A 244 -17.94 -26.66 -5.01
N VAL A 245 -17.40 -25.46 -5.29
CA VAL A 245 -17.57 -24.79 -6.58
C VAL A 245 -16.92 -25.61 -7.70
N ASP A 246 -17.57 -25.71 -8.87
CA ASP A 246 -17.00 -26.46 -9.98
C ASP A 246 -15.69 -25.86 -10.50
N ARG A 247 -14.76 -26.73 -10.90
CA ARG A 247 -13.41 -26.34 -11.34
C ARG A 247 -13.41 -25.30 -12.48
N LYS A 248 -14.41 -25.31 -13.36
CA LYS A 248 -14.53 -24.33 -14.45
C LYS A 248 -14.89 -22.95 -13.90
N ARG A 249 -15.86 -22.87 -12.99
CA ARG A 249 -16.19 -21.63 -12.28
C ARG A 249 -15.01 -21.15 -11.46
N ILE A 250 -14.28 -22.00 -10.74
CA ILE A 250 -13.11 -21.58 -9.96
C ILE A 250 -12.07 -20.90 -10.86
N ARG A 251 -11.74 -21.51 -12.01
CA ARG A 251 -10.81 -20.90 -12.99
C ARG A 251 -11.29 -19.53 -13.47
N ARG A 252 -12.60 -19.33 -13.65
CA ARG A 252 -13.15 -18.02 -14.03
C ARG A 252 -13.00 -16.99 -12.91
N HIS A 253 -13.29 -17.36 -11.67
CA HIS A 253 -13.11 -16.47 -10.51
C HIS A 253 -11.62 -16.08 -10.34
N LEU A 254 -10.72 -17.06 -10.45
CA LEU A 254 -9.28 -16.83 -10.43
C LEU A 254 -8.83 -15.91 -11.57
N LEU A 255 -9.34 -16.10 -12.79
CA LEU A 255 -9.01 -15.26 -13.94
C LEU A 255 -9.40 -13.78 -13.70
N VAL A 256 -10.61 -13.55 -13.18
CA VAL A 256 -11.09 -12.19 -12.87
C VAL A 256 -10.25 -11.56 -11.77
N PHE A 257 -9.92 -12.31 -10.71
CA PHE A 257 -9.03 -11.86 -9.63
C PHE A 257 -7.63 -11.48 -10.14
N SER A 258 -7.02 -12.33 -10.98
CA SER A 258 -5.69 -12.11 -11.53
C SER A 258 -5.63 -10.92 -12.50
N LEU A 259 -6.72 -10.63 -13.22
CA LEU A 259 -6.81 -9.49 -14.15
C LEU A 259 -7.13 -8.16 -13.46
N ALA A 260 -7.79 -8.17 -12.31
CA ALA A 260 -8.24 -6.95 -11.63
C ALA A 260 -7.10 -5.96 -11.36
N ALA A 261 -5.98 -6.41 -10.78
CA ALA A 261 -4.84 -5.53 -10.48
C ALA A 261 -4.14 -4.99 -11.75
N PRO A 262 -3.75 -5.84 -12.74
CA PRO A 262 -3.19 -5.36 -14.01
C PRO A 262 -4.06 -4.31 -14.72
N LEU A 263 -5.37 -4.59 -14.83
CA LEU A 263 -6.29 -3.69 -15.52
C LEU A 263 -6.43 -2.36 -14.78
N MET A 264 -6.57 -2.39 -13.45
CA MET A 264 -6.66 -1.17 -12.66
C MET A 264 -5.36 -0.40 -12.58
N ALA A 265 -4.20 -1.06 -12.64
CA ALA A 265 -2.90 -0.38 -12.68
C ALA A 265 -2.71 0.40 -13.98
N ILE A 266 -3.00 -0.24 -15.12
CA ILE A 266 -2.95 0.43 -16.43
C ILE A 266 -3.96 1.58 -16.48
N PHE A 267 -5.20 1.34 -16.04
CA PHE A 267 -6.24 2.37 -15.99
C PHE A 267 -5.81 3.57 -15.14
N THR A 268 -5.31 3.31 -13.93
CA THR A 268 -4.89 4.36 -13.00
C THR A 268 -3.70 5.15 -13.54
N PHE A 269 -2.71 4.48 -14.13
CA PHE A 269 -1.58 5.13 -14.77
C PHE A 269 -2.02 6.07 -15.91
N VAL A 270 -2.89 5.59 -16.80
CA VAL A 270 -3.41 6.41 -17.92
C VAL A 270 -4.23 7.59 -17.39
N LEU A 271 -5.09 7.36 -16.39
CA LEU A 271 -5.91 8.39 -15.77
C LEU A 271 -5.05 9.48 -15.12
N LEU A 272 -4.10 9.10 -14.26
CA LEU A 272 -3.21 10.02 -13.58
C LEU A 272 -2.31 10.76 -14.56
N LYS A 273 -1.76 10.10 -15.57
CA LYS A 273 -0.94 10.76 -16.59
C LYS A 273 -1.76 11.78 -17.39
N SER A 274 -3.01 11.46 -17.71
CA SER A 274 -3.91 12.37 -18.44
C SER A 274 -4.36 13.57 -17.60
N VAL A 275 -4.61 13.36 -16.30
CA VAL A 275 -5.13 14.38 -15.36
C VAL A 275 -4.01 15.25 -14.78
N CYS A 276 -2.88 14.65 -14.38
CA CYS A 276 -1.71 15.34 -13.81
C CYS A 276 -1.04 16.28 -14.83
N LEU A 277 -1.11 15.96 -16.14
CA LEU A 277 -0.73 16.90 -17.20
C LEU A 277 -1.56 18.20 -17.22
N ARG A 278 -2.73 18.24 -16.56
CA ARG A 278 -3.63 19.42 -16.50
C ARG A 278 -3.61 20.18 -15.17
N ILE A 279 -3.21 19.55 -14.07
CA ILE A 279 -3.29 20.12 -12.72
C ILE A 279 -1.94 19.85 -12.03
N ARG A 280 -0.96 20.74 -12.22
CA ARG A 280 0.43 20.49 -11.79
C ARG A 280 0.71 20.75 -10.31
N ASP A 281 -0.12 21.50 -9.58
CA ASP A 281 0.29 21.97 -8.26
C ASP A 281 -0.90 22.11 -7.31
N THR A 282 -1.22 21.11 -6.47
CA THR A 282 -1.96 21.45 -5.22
C THR A 282 -1.78 20.51 -4.04
N TYR A 283 -1.61 19.19 -4.16
CA TYR A 283 -1.43 18.34 -2.97
C TYR A 283 -0.55 17.12 -3.27
N SER A 284 0.69 17.11 -2.78
CA SER A 284 1.54 15.92 -2.72
C SER A 284 1.10 15.03 -1.56
N VAL A 285 -0.12 14.49 -1.66
CA VAL A 285 -0.51 13.35 -0.81
C VAL A 285 0.08 12.10 -1.44
N ASP A 286 0.85 11.35 -0.64
CA ASP A 286 1.51 10.09 -1.02
C ASP A 286 0.47 8.99 -1.28
N SER A 287 -0.15 9.12 -2.45
CA SER A 287 -1.32 8.36 -2.87
C SER A 287 -1.02 6.87 -2.94
N THR A 288 0.24 6.50 -3.18
CA THR A 288 0.70 5.12 -3.25
C THR A 288 0.64 4.41 -1.90
N GLY A 289 1.25 5.00 -0.85
CA GLY A 289 1.25 4.41 0.49
C GLY A 289 -0.16 4.34 1.09
N LEU A 290 -0.94 5.41 0.92
CA LEU A 290 -2.35 5.44 1.31
C LEU A 290 -3.19 4.43 0.52
N ALA A 291 -2.98 4.28 -0.79
CA ALA A 291 -3.69 3.27 -1.58
C ALA A 291 -3.35 1.84 -1.14
N MET A 292 -2.09 1.55 -0.79
CA MET A 292 -1.70 0.25 -0.25
C MET A 292 -2.31 -0.02 1.12
N LEU A 293 -2.34 0.97 2.02
CA LEU A 293 -2.98 0.83 3.34
C LEU A 293 -4.50 0.70 3.21
N PHE A 294 -5.12 1.41 2.28
CA PHE A 294 -6.52 1.21 1.95
C PHE A 294 -6.75 -0.23 1.48
N SER A 295 -5.90 -0.72 0.56
CA SER A 295 -5.96 -2.11 0.09
C SER A 295 -5.76 -3.11 1.24
N ALA A 296 -4.84 -2.87 2.17
CA ALA A 296 -4.62 -3.68 3.35
C ALA A 296 -5.89 -3.78 4.22
N GLY A 297 -6.58 -2.65 4.42
CA GLY A 297 -7.87 -2.61 5.11
C GLY A 297 -8.94 -3.45 4.40
N THR A 298 -9.01 -3.35 3.07
CA THR A 298 -9.93 -4.17 2.27
C THR A 298 -9.67 -5.67 2.41
N PHE A 299 -8.40 -6.08 2.40
CA PHE A 299 -7.99 -7.47 2.50
C PHE A 299 -8.22 -8.04 3.90
N LEU A 300 -7.94 -7.24 4.93
CA LEU A 300 -8.17 -7.62 6.32
C LEU A 300 -9.66 -7.93 6.58
N PHE A 301 -10.57 -7.15 5.97
CA PHE A 301 -12.01 -7.46 6.01
C PHE A 301 -12.31 -8.82 5.39
N VAL A 302 -11.80 -9.11 4.19
CA VAL A 302 -12.01 -10.40 3.53
C VAL A 302 -11.50 -11.56 4.40
N ALA A 303 -10.27 -11.44 4.91
CA ALA A 303 -9.66 -12.49 5.71
C ALA A 303 -10.43 -12.77 7.01
N THR A 304 -10.89 -11.72 7.70
CA THR A 304 -11.55 -11.83 9.01
C THR A 304 -13.05 -12.11 8.95
N VAL A 305 -13.76 -11.63 7.93
CA VAL A 305 -15.23 -11.73 7.85
C VAL A 305 -15.69 -12.90 6.99
N HIS A 306 -14.96 -13.20 5.92
CA HIS A 306 -15.37 -14.23 4.95
C HIS A 306 -14.60 -15.53 5.12
N VAL A 307 -13.29 -15.46 5.32
CA VAL A 307 -12.47 -16.68 5.27
C VAL A 307 -12.35 -17.33 6.64
N LEU A 308 -11.84 -16.61 7.64
CA LEU A 308 -11.56 -17.20 8.96
C LEU A 308 -12.81 -17.81 9.64
N PRO A 309 -14.00 -17.16 9.64
CA PRO A 309 -15.19 -17.73 10.26
C PRO A 309 -15.73 -18.95 9.53
N GLU A 310 -15.54 -19.05 8.20
CA GLU A 310 -16.01 -20.19 7.41
C GLU A 310 -15.18 -21.45 7.69
N VAL A 311 -13.89 -21.29 8.00
CA VAL A 311 -13.06 -22.42 8.44
C VAL A 311 -13.48 -22.90 9.84
N GLN A 312 -14.02 -22.02 10.68
CA GLN A 312 -14.51 -22.35 12.03
C GLN A 312 -15.93 -22.92 12.04
N SER A 313 -16.76 -22.60 11.04
CA SER A 313 -18.19 -22.98 10.97
C SER A 313 -18.42 -24.48 10.83
N HIS A 314 -17.40 -25.23 10.38
CA HIS A 314 -17.44 -26.68 10.19
C HIS A 314 -17.24 -27.50 11.48
N TYR A 315 -17.40 -26.89 12.66
CA TYR A 315 -17.37 -27.56 13.96
C TYR A 315 -18.63 -27.23 14.78
N ASP A 316 -19.24 -28.24 15.39
CA ASP A 316 -20.30 -28.06 16.38
C ASP A 316 -19.85 -27.19 17.58
N ASP A 317 -18.56 -27.21 17.94
CA ASP A 317 -17.99 -26.46 19.08
C ASP A 317 -17.16 -25.21 18.72
N ARG A 318 -17.12 -24.79 17.44
CA ARG A 318 -16.31 -23.64 16.95
C ARG A 318 -14.80 -23.64 17.33
N GLN A 319 -14.25 -24.77 17.79
CA GLN A 319 -12.85 -24.90 18.17
C GLN A 319 -12.05 -25.69 17.14
N PHE A 320 -10.89 -25.17 16.75
CA PHE A 320 -9.96 -25.89 15.88
C PHE A 320 -9.39 -27.12 16.60
N ARG A 321 -9.29 -28.26 15.91
CA ARG A 321 -8.41 -29.34 16.37
C ARG A 321 -6.97 -28.84 16.43
N ALA A 322 -6.17 -29.36 17.36
CA ALA A 322 -4.77 -28.96 17.55
C ALA A 322 -3.94 -28.97 16.24
N ILE A 323 -4.17 -29.96 15.37
CA ILE A 323 -3.49 -30.03 14.06
C ILE A 323 -3.92 -28.92 13.10
N GLU A 324 -5.19 -28.51 13.11
CA GLU A 324 -5.70 -27.43 12.27
C GLU A 324 -5.23 -26.07 12.79
N LEU A 325 -5.22 -25.89 14.11
CA LEU A 325 -4.63 -24.70 14.72
C LEU A 325 -3.13 -24.58 14.38
N LEU A 326 -2.38 -25.68 14.42
CA LEU A 326 -0.98 -25.69 13.99
C LEU A 326 -0.84 -25.30 12.51
N ILE A 327 -1.66 -25.85 11.63
CA ILE A 327 -1.66 -25.52 10.20
C ILE A 327 -2.02 -24.05 9.97
N LEU A 328 -2.99 -23.51 10.70
CA LEU A 328 -3.38 -22.11 10.65
C LEU A 328 -2.19 -21.21 11.05
N ILE A 329 -1.52 -21.53 12.16
CA ILE A 329 -0.33 -20.79 12.63
C ILE A 329 0.78 -20.84 11.59
N ILE A 330 1.05 -22.02 11.00
CA ILE A 330 2.04 -22.16 9.92
C ILE A 330 1.65 -21.27 8.73
N GLY A 331 0.38 -21.25 8.35
CA GLY A 331 -0.14 -20.36 7.31
C GLY A 331 0.06 -18.89 7.64
N CYS A 332 -0.21 -18.46 8.88
CA CYS A 332 0.00 -17.08 9.32
C CYS A 332 1.48 -16.68 9.34
N CYS A 333 2.38 -17.59 9.71
CA CYS A 333 3.81 -17.31 9.80
C CYS A 333 4.53 -17.39 8.45
N PHE A 334 4.00 -18.14 7.48
CA PHE A 334 4.64 -18.35 6.19
C PHE A 334 4.94 -17.04 5.42
N PRO A 335 4.02 -16.05 5.34
CA PRO A 335 4.30 -14.75 4.73
C PRO A 335 5.43 -13.96 5.41
N ILE A 336 5.61 -14.12 6.74
CA ILE A 336 6.72 -13.49 7.46
C ILE A 336 8.05 -14.01 6.92
N ILE A 337 8.17 -15.32 6.74
CA ILE A 337 9.38 -15.96 6.20
C ILE A 337 9.67 -15.44 4.78
N LEU A 338 8.63 -15.28 3.95
CA LEU A 338 8.78 -14.71 2.60
C LEU A 338 9.22 -13.24 2.62
N SER A 339 8.76 -12.47 3.61
CA SER A 339 9.14 -11.06 3.79
C SER A 339 10.58 -10.91 4.33
N MET A 340 11.05 -11.81 5.22
CA MET A 340 12.42 -11.78 5.77
C MET A 340 13.55 -11.87 4.73
N GLY A 341 13.28 -12.47 3.56
CA GLY A 341 14.22 -12.55 2.45
C GLY A 341 14.44 -11.22 1.71
N HIS A 342 13.55 -10.24 1.91
CA HIS A 342 13.60 -8.91 1.32
C HIS A 342 14.04 -7.89 2.37
N LYS A 343 15.31 -7.97 2.81
CA LYS A 343 15.89 -6.88 3.60
C LYS A 343 16.12 -5.69 2.66
N HIS A 344 15.32 -4.64 2.86
CA HIS A 344 15.50 -3.31 2.28
C HIS A 344 16.78 -2.64 2.79
#